data_AF-A0A2D5HN81-F1
#
_entry.id   AF-A0A2D5HN81-F1
#
_cell.length_a   1.000
_cell.length_b   1.000
_cell.length_c   1.000
_cell.angle_alpha   90.00
_cell.angle_beta   90.00
_cell.angle_gamma   90.00
#
_symmetry.space_group_name_H-M   'P 1'
#
loop_
_entity.id
_entity.type
_entity.pdbx_description
1 polymer ?
#
loop_
_entity_poly.entity_id
_entity_poly.type
_entity_poly.pdbx_seq_one_letter_code
_entity_poly.pdbx_strand_id
1 'polypeptide(L)'
;MIIQLQKNQNFNFFLFSLLIFSLYSCNEDLNLEENIYYNVSISIEGQGSVSTLEGSYQKNDTILFEAISNTGYYFDRWEGFDSDIKNETYQHVLKSNISIRAYFLPIPEVSDNIKLFIPKEIDPNPIFIIENGGSSAYLTSKTGEYLKTWNFDSKLGNDLELLSDGSVVGLFKPDQVSFSFGGYGGILKKFNPLGSLDWEYEINNENELAHHDFEIMPNGNILILVWERFSESQAIEMGFNGSEDIFLEKIIEFSPQERSIIWEWKSSDHLIQDFNPTGLNYGVVSEHPEKIDLNYYDYENGDLMHANGLYYDDIKDVIYVSVNFYSEIWVVPHKYDTDTTKTDLGDLSFRFGNPRTYKGEGERLFFNNHHPSLVTLDNKTLNHFLIYMNGTKEKQSIVYEFELPSEFDINPLNWGTPNIYWSYSNPEIYNAKISGVYRLPNGNTLICEGDFGYWEVTKDSKVVWKYEGNGTFWRGYVYPNMQ
;
A
#
# COMPACT_ATOMS: atom_id res chain seq x y z
N MET A 1 -86.04 7.23 -0.66
CA MET A 1 -86.22 8.53 -1.35
C MET A 1 -85.57 8.36 -2.73
N ILE A 2 -86.24 7.72 -3.70
CA ILE A 2 -87.15 8.31 -4.72
C ILE A 2 -86.50 9.61 -5.27
N ILE A 3 -86.07 9.68 -6.53
CA ILE A 3 -86.84 10.06 -7.74
C ILE A 3 -85.86 9.89 -8.94
N GLN A 4 -86.14 9.05 -9.97
CA GLN A 4 -86.87 9.35 -11.24
C GLN A 4 -86.06 10.28 -12.17
N LEU A 5 -85.99 10.22 -13.51
CA LEU A 5 -86.64 9.65 -14.71
C LEU A 5 -85.59 9.82 -15.86
N GLN A 6 -85.65 9.32 -17.10
CA GLN A 6 -86.79 9.17 -18.01
C GLN A 6 -86.38 8.35 -19.26
N LYS A 7 -87.30 7.48 -19.68
CA LYS A 7 -87.54 6.84 -20.98
C LYS A 7 -87.12 7.62 -22.23
N ASN A 8 -86.71 6.89 -23.27
CA ASN A 8 -87.50 6.86 -24.51
C ASN A 8 -87.35 5.55 -25.33
N GLN A 9 -88.50 5.02 -25.76
CA GLN A 9 -88.67 3.87 -26.65
C GLN A 9 -88.70 4.34 -28.10
N ASN A 10 -88.33 3.47 -29.04
CA ASN A 10 -89.02 3.37 -30.32
C ASN A 10 -88.98 1.92 -30.83
N PHE A 11 -90.11 1.53 -31.42
CA PHE A 11 -90.51 0.19 -31.82
C PHE A 11 -90.56 0.08 -33.35
N ASN A 12 -90.64 -1.18 -33.82
CA ASN A 12 -90.95 -1.65 -35.18
C ASN A 12 -89.72 -1.84 -36.10
N PHE A 13 -89.59 -2.86 -36.96
CA PHE A 13 -90.57 -3.72 -37.63
C PHE A 13 -89.99 -5.15 -37.84
N PHE A 14 -90.86 -6.18 -37.86
CA PHE A 14 -90.57 -7.53 -38.35
C PHE A 14 -90.43 -7.52 -39.89
N LEU A 15 -89.39 -8.16 -40.43
CA LEU A 15 -89.40 -8.71 -41.80
C LEU A 15 -88.63 -10.04 -41.85
N PHE A 16 -89.32 -11.06 -42.33
CA PHE A 16 -88.85 -12.42 -42.57
C PHE A 16 -88.39 -12.51 -44.04
N SER A 17 -87.15 -12.95 -44.32
CA SER A 17 -86.84 -13.73 -45.53
C SER A 17 -85.44 -14.36 -45.48
N LEU A 18 -85.42 -15.64 -45.85
CA LEU A 18 -84.31 -16.55 -46.17
C LEU A 18 -83.03 -15.88 -46.76
N LEU A 19 -81.84 -16.45 -46.47
CA LEU A 19 -81.10 -17.37 -47.36
C LEU A 19 -79.65 -17.58 -46.86
N ILE A 20 -79.25 -18.86 -46.88
CA ILE A 20 -77.93 -19.42 -47.22
C ILE A 20 -76.74 -19.23 -46.26
N PHE A 21 -76.20 -20.40 -45.88
CA PHE A 21 -74.92 -20.65 -45.24
C PHE A 21 -73.73 -19.95 -45.92
N SER A 22 -72.90 -19.27 -45.13
CA SER A 22 -71.45 -19.28 -45.32
C SER A 22 -70.78 -19.55 -43.97
N LEU A 23 -70.15 -20.72 -43.85
CA LEU A 23 -69.22 -21.00 -42.77
C LEU A 23 -67.98 -20.13 -43.03
N TYR A 24 -67.89 -18.97 -42.38
CA TYR A 24 -66.63 -18.28 -42.24
C TYR A 24 -65.80 -19.07 -41.21
N SER A 25 -64.78 -19.78 -41.69
CA SER A 25 -63.68 -20.21 -40.84
C SER A 25 -62.96 -18.95 -40.36
N CYS A 26 -63.05 -18.66 -39.06
CA CYS A 26 -62.03 -17.84 -38.40
C CYS A 26 -60.71 -18.60 -38.55
N ASN A 27 -59.85 -18.19 -39.48
CA ASN A 27 -58.42 -18.40 -39.29
C ASN A 27 -58.02 -17.43 -38.18
N GLU A 28 -57.66 -17.99 -37.02
CA GLU A 28 -56.75 -17.30 -36.13
C GLU A 28 -55.47 -17.07 -36.92
N ASP A 29 -55.18 -15.82 -37.27
CA ASP A 29 -53.81 -15.41 -37.59
C ASP A 29 -53.01 -15.53 -36.28
N LEU A 30 -52.61 -16.76 -35.99
CA LEU A 30 -51.50 -17.05 -35.09
C LEU A 30 -50.30 -16.38 -35.75
N ASN A 31 -49.85 -15.26 -35.18
CA ASN A 31 -48.47 -14.82 -35.30
C ASN A 31 -47.60 -15.98 -34.79
N LEU A 32 -47.25 -16.89 -35.70
CA LEU A 32 -46.15 -17.81 -35.53
C LEU A 32 -44.90 -16.92 -35.53
N GLU A 33 -44.51 -16.43 -34.36
CA GLU A 33 -43.10 -16.14 -34.15
C GLU A 33 -42.37 -17.42 -34.52
N GLU A 34 -41.63 -17.40 -35.63
CA GLU A 34 -40.74 -18.51 -35.95
C GLU A 34 -39.88 -18.74 -34.71
N ASN A 35 -39.94 -19.95 -34.15
CA ASN A 35 -39.00 -20.37 -33.12
C ASN A 35 -37.62 -20.42 -33.79
N ILE A 36 -36.94 -19.28 -33.80
CA ILE A 36 -35.58 -19.16 -34.30
C ILE A 36 -34.70 -19.80 -33.23
N TYR A 37 -33.98 -20.84 -33.62
CA TYR A 37 -32.96 -21.45 -32.79
C TYR A 37 -31.58 -21.05 -33.27
N TYR A 38 -30.67 -20.85 -32.34
CA TYR A 38 -29.26 -20.63 -32.62
C TYR A 38 -28.43 -21.73 -31.96
N ASN A 39 -27.38 -22.14 -32.66
CA ASN A 39 -26.47 -23.17 -32.20
C ASN A 39 -25.35 -22.56 -31.38
N VAL A 40 -25.04 -23.20 -30.26
CA VAL A 40 -23.86 -22.96 -29.44
C VAL A 40 -22.93 -24.15 -29.60
N SER A 41 -21.73 -23.89 -30.11
CA SER A 41 -20.62 -24.86 -30.19
C SER A 41 -19.49 -24.43 -29.28
N ILE A 42 -18.91 -25.37 -28.54
CA ILE A 42 -17.91 -25.11 -27.51
C ILE A 42 -16.69 -25.97 -27.80
N SER A 43 -15.53 -25.33 -27.92
CA SER A 43 -14.24 -26.02 -27.94
C SER A 43 -13.41 -25.68 -26.71
N ILE A 44 -12.53 -26.59 -26.31
CA ILE A 44 -11.65 -26.41 -25.16
C ILE A 44 -10.22 -26.50 -25.65
N GLU A 45 -9.41 -25.49 -25.31
CA GLU A 45 -7.95 -25.50 -25.47
C GLU A 45 -7.33 -25.65 -24.08
N GLY A 46 -6.45 -26.64 -23.90
CA GLY A 46 -5.84 -26.95 -22.60
C GLY A 46 -6.64 -27.95 -21.76
N GLN A 47 -6.62 -27.83 -20.44
CA GLN A 47 -7.29 -28.76 -19.53
C GLN A 47 -8.29 -28.09 -18.59
N GLY A 48 -9.56 -28.41 -18.80
CA GLY A 48 -10.69 -27.97 -18.01
C GLY A 48 -11.99 -28.51 -18.61
N SER A 49 -13.10 -27.97 -18.13
CA SER A 49 -14.44 -28.28 -18.64
C SER A 49 -15.32 -27.03 -18.67
N VAL A 50 -16.41 -27.09 -19.41
CA VAL A 50 -17.43 -26.03 -19.48
C VAL A 50 -18.75 -26.63 -19.05
N SER A 51 -19.46 -25.99 -18.11
CA SER A 51 -20.71 -26.55 -17.57
C SER A 51 -21.90 -26.41 -18.53
N THR A 52 -21.83 -25.48 -19.48
CA THR A 52 -22.86 -25.26 -20.52
C THR A 52 -22.91 -26.40 -21.51
N LEU A 53 -24.11 -26.87 -21.83
CA LEU A 53 -24.32 -27.90 -22.84
C LEU A 53 -24.22 -27.31 -24.26
N GLU A 54 -23.56 -28.02 -25.15
CA GLU A 54 -23.66 -27.72 -26.58
C GLU A 54 -25.08 -28.03 -27.09
N GLY A 55 -25.56 -27.24 -28.04
CA GLY A 55 -26.87 -27.51 -28.64
C GLY A 55 -27.55 -26.30 -29.27
N SER A 56 -28.82 -26.50 -29.64
CA SER A 56 -29.70 -25.46 -30.13
C SER A 56 -30.49 -24.84 -28.99
N TYR A 57 -30.45 -23.52 -28.89
CA TYR A 57 -31.15 -22.72 -27.90
C TYR A 57 -32.09 -21.74 -28.61
N GLN A 58 -33.15 -21.30 -27.94
CA GLN A 58 -34.07 -20.34 -28.53
C GLN A 58 -33.40 -18.97 -28.64
N LYS A 59 -33.77 -18.23 -29.69
CA LYS A 59 -33.38 -16.84 -29.85
C LYS A 59 -33.76 -16.04 -28.60
N ASN A 60 -32.83 -15.22 -28.13
CA ASN A 60 -32.89 -14.42 -26.91
C ASN A 60 -32.80 -15.22 -25.59
N ASP A 61 -32.51 -16.52 -25.62
CA ASP A 61 -32.12 -17.24 -24.40
C ASP A 61 -30.87 -16.59 -23.80
N THR A 62 -30.85 -16.47 -22.47
CA THR A 62 -29.66 -16.07 -21.73
C THR A 62 -28.95 -17.31 -21.25
N ILE A 63 -27.75 -17.53 -21.77
CA ILE A 63 -26.93 -18.71 -21.47
C ILE A 63 -25.82 -18.28 -20.51
N LEU A 64 -25.64 -19.05 -19.44
CA LEU A 64 -24.50 -18.93 -18.54
C LEU A 64 -23.41 -19.88 -19.01
N PHE A 65 -22.26 -19.32 -19.36
CA PHE A 65 -21.00 -20.02 -19.55
C PHE A 65 -20.23 -20.04 -18.26
N GLU A 66 -19.73 -21.20 -17.85
CA GLU A 66 -18.91 -21.37 -16.68
C GLU A 66 -17.79 -22.37 -17.00
N ALA A 67 -16.56 -21.91 -16.83
CA ALA A 67 -15.35 -22.67 -17.02
C ALA A 67 -14.89 -23.26 -15.69
N ILE A 68 -14.54 -24.54 -15.70
CA ILE A 68 -14.06 -25.27 -14.53
C ILE A 68 -12.67 -25.81 -14.87
N SER A 69 -11.64 -25.25 -14.24
CA SER A 69 -10.25 -25.61 -14.51
C SER A 69 -9.89 -26.97 -13.88
N ASN A 70 -9.09 -27.77 -14.58
CA ASN A 70 -8.48 -28.95 -13.97
C ASN A 70 -7.34 -28.55 -13.03
N THR A 71 -6.97 -29.43 -12.08
CA THR A 71 -5.80 -29.22 -11.23
C THR A 71 -4.54 -28.93 -12.05
N GLY A 72 -3.81 -27.86 -11.69
CA GLY A 72 -2.60 -27.43 -12.39
C GLY A 72 -2.86 -26.53 -13.60
N TYR A 73 -4.11 -26.18 -13.89
CA TYR A 73 -4.49 -25.23 -14.94
C TYR A 73 -5.37 -24.11 -14.37
N TYR A 74 -5.44 -23.00 -15.07
CA TYR A 74 -6.37 -21.90 -14.79
C TYR A 74 -7.09 -21.48 -16.06
N PHE A 75 -8.29 -20.94 -15.90
CA PHE A 75 -9.05 -20.38 -17.01
C PHE A 75 -8.47 -19.02 -17.42
N ASP A 76 -8.04 -18.92 -18.67
CA ASP A 76 -7.47 -17.70 -19.24
C ASP A 76 -8.56 -16.80 -19.82
N ARG A 77 -9.32 -17.29 -20.81
CA ARG A 77 -10.36 -16.52 -21.48
C ARG A 77 -11.33 -17.37 -22.30
N TRP A 78 -12.47 -16.77 -22.60
CA TRP A 78 -13.38 -17.20 -23.66
C TRP A 78 -13.06 -16.42 -24.92
N GLU A 79 -12.89 -17.12 -26.03
CA GLU A 79 -12.82 -16.55 -27.38
C GLU A 79 -14.12 -16.89 -28.14
N GLY A 80 -14.48 -16.09 -29.14
CA GLY A 80 -15.66 -16.32 -30.00
C GLY A 80 -16.88 -15.45 -29.69
N PHE A 81 -16.75 -14.50 -28.75
CA PHE A 81 -17.69 -13.39 -28.56
C PHE A 81 -17.20 -12.12 -29.27
N ASP A 82 -17.88 -10.99 -29.08
CA ASP A 82 -17.47 -9.68 -29.63
C ASP A 82 -16.06 -9.26 -29.16
N SER A 83 -15.65 -9.74 -27.98
CA SER A 83 -14.30 -9.59 -27.43
C SER A 83 -13.99 -10.75 -26.49
N ASP A 84 -12.71 -11.02 -26.26
CA ASP A 84 -12.29 -12.03 -25.29
C ASP A 84 -12.84 -11.73 -23.89
N ILE A 85 -13.42 -12.74 -23.24
CA ILE A 85 -13.99 -12.62 -21.90
C ILE A 85 -13.09 -13.33 -20.90
N LYS A 86 -12.57 -12.60 -19.91
CA LYS A 86 -11.59 -13.13 -18.95
C LYS A 86 -12.19 -13.73 -17.68
N ASN A 87 -13.49 -13.57 -17.46
CA ASN A 87 -14.17 -14.12 -16.30
C ASN A 87 -14.53 -15.59 -16.56
N GLU A 88 -14.34 -16.44 -15.56
CA GLU A 88 -14.69 -17.86 -15.63
C GLU A 88 -16.18 -18.06 -15.91
N THR A 89 -17.00 -17.15 -15.39
CA THR A 89 -18.45 -17.10 -15.64
C THR A 89 -18.80 -15.93 -16.55
N TYR A 90 -19.67 -16.18 -17.53
CA TYR A 90 -20.15 -15.17 -18.46
C TYR A 90 -21.59 -15.45 -18.90
N GLN A 91 -22.47 -14.46 -18.75
CA GLN A 91 -23.84 -14.52 -19.25
C GLN A 91 -23.94 -13.84 -20.61
N HIS A 92 -24.54 -14.53 -21.59
CA HIS A 92 -24.71 -14.01 -22.94
C HIS A 92 -26.13 -14.23 -23.44
N VAL A 93 -26.70 -13.22 -24.08
CA VAL A 93 -28.02 -13.31 -24.74
C VAL A 93 -27.83 -13.75 -26.18
N LEU A 94 -28.38 -14.90 -26.54
CA LEU A 94 -28.14 -15.52 -27.84
C LEU A 94 -28.91 -14.84 -28.96
N LYS A 95 -28.20 -14.12 -29.83
CA LYS A 95 -28.76 -13.38 -30.98
C LYS A 95 -28.34 -13.94 -32.34
N SER A 96 -27.41 -14.89 -32.35
CA SER A 96 -26.91 -15.59 -33.53
C SER A 96 -26.29 -16.92 -33.12
N ASN A 97 -25.94 -17.78 -34.08
CA ASN A 97 -25.07 -18.92 -33.81
C ASN A 97 -23.73 -18.41 -33.25
N ILE A 98 -23.19 -19.11 -32.27
CA ILE A 98 -21.87 -18.80 -31.69
C ILE A 98 -21.02 -20.07 -31.62
N SER A 99 -19.74 -19.90 -31.91
CA SER A 99 -18.71 -20.91 -31.69
C SER A 99 -17.70 -20.32 -30.75
N ILE A 100 -17.69 -20.82 -29.51
CA ILE A 100 -16.82 -20.31 -28.46
C ILE A 100 -15.69 -21.28 -28.16
N ARG A 101 -14.59 -20.75 -27.66
CA ARG A 101 -13.46 -21.54 -27.18
C ARG A 101 -13.08 -21.13 -25.77
N ALA A 102 -13.05 -22.08 -24.85
CA ALA A 102 -12.50 -21.90 -23.51
C ALA A 102 -11.01 -22.19 -23.52
N TYR A 103 -10.18 -21.22 -23.15
CA TYR A 103 -8.75 -21.39 -22.98
C TYR A 103 -8.41 -21.67 -21.52
N PHE A 104 -7.75 -22.80 -21.27
CA PHE A 104 -7.15 -23.16 -19.99
C PHE A 104 -5.64 -23.26 -20.14
N LEU A 105 -4.90 -22.42 -19.40
CA LEU A 105 -3.44 -22.41 -19.45
C LEU A 105 -2.87 -23.12 -18.23
N PRO A 106 -1.71 -23.80 -18.35
CA PRO A 106 -1.06 -24.41 -17.19
C PRO A 106 -0.62 -23.32 -16.21
N ILE A 107 -0.74 -23.62 -14.91
CA ILE A 107 -0.11 -22.82 -13.86
C ILE A 107 1.41 -22.95 -14.05
N PRO A 108 2.18 -21.84 -14.06
CA PRO A 108 3.62 -21.91 -14.26
C PRO A 108 4.29 -22.70 -13.14
N GLU A 109 5.41 -23.34 -13.45
CA GLU A 109 6.28 -23.89 -12.41
C GLU A 109 6.83 -22.74 -11.55
N VAL A 110 6.78 -22.92 -10.24
CA VAL A 110 7.23 -21.94 -9.24
C VAL A 110 8.31 -22.57 -8.37
N SER A 111 9.18 -21.74 -7.80
CA SER A 111 10.21 -22.20 -6.86
C SER A 111 9.61 -22.60 -5.51
N ASP A 112 10.38 -23.33 -4.71
CA ASP A 112 9.99 -23.77 -3.36
C ASP A 112 9.67 -22.62 -2.39
N ASN A 113 10.14 -21.40 -2.71
CA ASN A 113 9.85 -20.20 -1.95
C ASN A 113 8.40 -19.72 -2.14
N ILE A 114 7.75 -20.06 -3.26
CA ILE A 114 6.38 -19.64 -3.54
C ILE A 114 5.39 -20.60 -2.86
N LYS A 115 4.71 -20.11 -1.81
CA LYS A 115 3.74 -20.89 -1.03
C LYS A 115 2.31 -20.77 -1.52
N LEU A 116 2.03 -19.71 -2.27
CA LEU A 116 0.75 -19.48 -2.92
C LEU A 116 0.98 -18.72 -4.22
N PHE A 117 0.29 -19.13 -5.27
CA PHE A 117 0.29 -18.47 -6.57
C PHE A 117 -1.08 -18.64 -7.20
N ILE A 118 -1.89 -17.58 -7.24
CA ILE A 118 -3.21 -17.57 -7.89
C ILE A 118 -3.08 -16.79 -9.22
N PRO A 119 -3.01 -17.47 -10.38
CA PRO A 119 -2.86 -16.80 -11.67
C PRO A 119 -3.94 -15.74 -11.90
N LYS A 120 -3.60 -14.70 -12.65
CA LYS A 120 -4.47 -13.55 -13.03
C LYS A 120 -4.94 -12.65 -11.88
N GLU A 121 -4.86 -13.10 -10.63
CA GLU A 121 -5.18 -12.27 -9.47
C GLU A 121 -3.95 -11.55 -8.91
N ILE A 122 -2.74 -12.00 -9.26
CA ILE A 122 -1.47 -11.37 -8.87
C ILE A 122 -1.07 -10.23 -9.79
N ASP A 123 -0.32 -9.29 -9.25
CA ASP A 123 0.45 -8.32 -10.00
C ASP A 123 1.65 -9.02 -10.65
N PRO A 124 1.95 -8.78 -11.94
CA PRO A 124 3.01 -9.53 -12.64
C PRO A 124 4.41 -8.99 -12.38
N ASN A 125 4.56 -7.83 -11.74
CA ASN A 125 5.86 -7.17 -11.67
C ASN A 125 6.81 -7.89 -10.69
N PRO A 126 8.12 -7.92 -11.00
CA PRO A 126 9.12 -8.41 -10.07
C PRO A 126 9.18 -7.58 -8.78
N ILE A 127 9.63 -8.22 -7.70
CA ILE A 127 9.80 -7.59 -6.39
C ILE A 127 11.30 -7.41 -6.14
N PHE A 128 11.69 -6.19 -5.81
CA PHE A 128 13.02 -5.89 -5.28
C PHE A 128 13.01 -6.15 -3.77
N ILE A 129 13.79 -7.14 -3.35
CA ILE A 129 13.85 -7.71 -2.00
C ILE A 129 15.15 -7.29 -1.34
N ILE A 130 15.04 -6.76 -0.11
CA ILE A 130 16.19 -6.32 0.70
C ILE A 130 16.33 -7.24 1.91
N GLU A 131 17.46 -7.91 2.03
CA GLU A 131 17.80 -8.70 3.21
C GLU A 131 18.28 -7.79 4.34
N ASN A 132 17.56 -7.80 5.46
CA ASN A 132 17.87 -6.96 6.61
C ASN A 132 19.24 -7.35 7.22
N GLY A 133 20.19 -6.40 7.20
CA GLY A 133 21.55 -6.59 7.73
C GLY A 133 22.41 -7.58 6.93
N GLY A 134 21.93 -8.03 5.77
CA GLY A 134 22.65 -8.90 4.83
C GLY A 134 23.71 -8.16 4.03
N SER A 135 24.23 -8.80 2.99
CA SER A 135 25.17 -8.21 2.03
C SER A 135 24.65 -8.33 0.59
N SER A 136 23.34 -8.51 0.44
CA SER A 136 22.69 -8.79 -0.83
C SER A 136 21.29 -8.21 -0.92
N ALA A 137 20.91 -7.91 -2.15
CA ALA A 137 19.52 -7.60 -2.54
C ALA A 137 19.20 -8.32 -3.85
N TYR A 138 17.92 -8.55 -4.10
CA TYR A 138 17.46 -9.37 -5.23
C TYR A 138 16.28 -8.75 -5.95
N LEU A 139 16.23 -8.92 -7.26
CA LEU A 139 15.02 -8.72 -8.05
C LEU A 139 14.46 -10.10 -8.38
N THR A 140 13.28 -10.41 -7.86
CA THR A 140 12.68 -11.74 -7.94
C THR A 140 11.36 -11.70 -8.70
N SER A 141 11.17 -12.61 -9.65
CA SER A 141 9.91 -12.76 -10.36
C SER A 141 8.82 -13.32 -9.44
N LYS A 142 7.55 -13.25 -9.85
CA LYS A 142 6.44 -13.85 -9.10
C LYS A 142 6.46 -15.37 -9.07
N THR A 143 7.25 -16.03 -9.93
CA THR A 143 7.50 -17.48 -9.89
C THR A 143 8.67 -17.85 -8.98
N GLY A 144 9.36 -16.86 -8.40
CA GLY A 144 10.49 -17.07 -7.48
C GLY A 144 11.84 -17.23 -8.18
N GLU A 145 11.95 -16.84 -9.45
CA GLU A 145 13.21 -16.77 -10.18
C GLU A 145 13.96 -15.49 -9.80
N TYR A 146 15.24 -15.60 -9.43
CA TYR A 146 16.12 -14.45 -9.25
C TYR A 146 16.52 -13.88 -10.61
N LEU A 147 15.93 -12.74 -10.97
CA LEU A 147 16.22 -12.03 -12.21
C LEU A 147 17.53 -11.25 -12.12
N LYS A 148 17.86 -10.71 -10.95
CA LYS A 148 19.12 -10.02 -10.67
C LYS A 148 19.48 -10.11 -9.19
N THR A 149 20.78 -10.18 -8.92
CA THR A 149 21.34 -10.13 -7.56
C THR A 149 22.39 -9.03 -7.49
N TRP A 150 22.31 -8.21 -6.46
CA TRP A 150 23.37 -7.28 -6.06
C TRP A 150 24.08 -7.85 -4.85
N ASN A 151 25.40 -7.95 -4.92
CA ASN A 151 26.24 -8.37 -3.80
C ASN A 151 27.13 -7.20 -3.42
N PHE A 152 27.24 -6.95 -2.12
CA PHE A 152 27.99 -5.83 -1.56
C PHE A 152 29.10 -6.33 -0.65
N ASP A 153 30.23 -5.61 -0.62
CA ASP A 153 31.36 -5.96 0.25
C ASP A 153 31.10 -5.57 1.72
N SER A 154 30.12 -4.69 1.97
CA SER A 154 29.70 -4.23 3.30
C SER A 154 28.26 -4.67 3.61
N LYS A 155 27.96 -4.86 4.91
CA LYS A 155 26.60 -5.17 5.36
C LYS A 155 25.67 -3.98 5.14
N LEU A 156 24.43 -4.29 4.78
CA LEU A 156 23.36 -3.32 4.62
C LEU A 156 22.99 -2.69 5.96
N GLY A 157 22.73 -1.38 5.88
CA GLY A 157 22.28 -0.49 6.93
C GLY A 157 20.78 -0.27 6.92
N ASN A 158 20.03 -1.28 6.47
CA ASN A 158 18.59 -1.31 6.23
C ASN A 158 18.17 -0.93 4.80
N ASP A 159 17.89 0.32 4.49
CA ASP A 159 17.23 0.64 3.21
C ASP A 159 18.15 0.68 1.99
N LEU A 160 17.54 0.46 0.82
CA LEU A 160 18.19 0.34 -0.48
C LEU A 160 17.17 0.71 -1.58
N GLU A 161 17.52 1.66 -2.43
CA GLU A 161 16.67 2.13 -3.53
C GLU A 161 17.32 1.79 -4.88
N LEU A 162 16.49 1.28 -5.80
CA LEU A 162 16.88 0.98 -7.17
C LEU A 162 16.38 2.08 -8.11
N LEU A 163 17.31 2.69 -8.84
CA LEU A 163 17.05 3.79 -9.77
C LEU A 163 16.64 3.29 -11.15
N SER A 164 15.98 4.15 -11.93
CA SER A 164 15.51 3.83 -13.29
C SER A 164 16.64 3.51 -14.28
N ASP A 165 17.86 4.00 -14.04
CA ASP A 165 19.03 3.68 -14.85
C ASP A 165 19.68 2.33 -14.47
N GLY A 166 19.17 1.66 -13.43
CA GLY A 166 19.69 0.41 -12.88
C GLY A 166 20.77 0.58 -11.80
N SER A 167 21.11 1.83 -11.44
CA SER A 167 21.99 2.14 -10.30
C SER A 167 21.27 1.85 -8.99
N VAL A 168 22.03 1.59 -7.94
CA VAL A 168 21.50 1.33 -6.59
C VAL A 168 22.11 2.31 -5.60
N VAL A 169 21.29 2.90 -4.75
CA VAL A 169 21.72 3.70 -3.60
C VAL A 169 21.30 2.95 -2.34
N GLY A 170 22.13 2.92 -1.30
CA GLY A 170 21.78 2.25 -0.05
C GLY A 170 22.55 2.74 1.15
N LEU A 171 22.03 2.44 2.33
CA LEU A 171 22.74 2.57 3.59
C LEU A 171 23.55 1.31 3.88
N PHE A 172 24.75 1.47 4.42
CA PHE A 172 25.70 0.41 4.73
C PHE A 172 26.38 0.67 6.07
N LYS A 173 26.68 -0.42 6.78
CA LYS A 173 27.33 -0.38 8.09
C LYS A 173 28.81 -0.01 7.98
N PRO A 174 29.30 0.99 8.74
CA PRO A 174 30.73 1.23 8.91
C PRO A 174 31.38 0.13 9.76
N ASP A 175 32.70 0.05 9.70
CA ASP A 175 33.48 -0.92 10.48
C ASP A 175 33.46 -0.63 11.99
N GLN A 176 33.35 0.65 12.36
CA GLN A 176 33.33 1.12 13.75
C GLN A 176 32.34 2.27 13.91
N VAL A 177 31.69 2.32 15.08
CA VAL A 177 30.76 3.37 15.48
C VAL A 177 31.00 3.72 16.95
N SER A 178 30.73 4.97 17.31
CA SER A 178 30.84 5.44 18.70
C SER A 178 29.63 5.05 19.55
N PHE A 179 28.47 4.89 18.92
CA PHE A 179 27.22 4.42 19.51
C PHE A 179 26.41 3.69 18.44
N SER A 180 25.41 2.88 18.82
CA SER A 180 24.47 2.30 17.85
C SER A 180 23.26 1.71 18.54
N PHE A 181 22.15 1.68 17.80
CA PHE A 181 20.95 0.92 18.13
C PHE A 181 20.61 -0.07 16.99
N GLY A 182 19.53 -0.82 17.14
CA GLY A 182 19.00 -1.60 16.03
C GLY A 182 18.67 -0.67 14.85
N GLY A 183 19.11 -1.00 13.63
CA GLY A 183 18.82 -0.18 12.45
C GLY A 183 19.95 0.69 11.90
N TYR A 184 21.13 0.73 12.53
CA TYR A 184 22.18 1.64 12.07
C TYR A 184 22.70 1.33 10.65
N GLY A 185 22.89 2.39 9.87
CA GLY A 185 23.53 2.40 8.56
C GLY A 185 24.87 3.09 8.66
N GLY A 186 24.92 4.41 8.54
CA GLY A 186 26.12 5.22 8.78
C GLY A 186 26.92 5.58 7.52
N ILE A 187 26.84 4.78 6.44
CA ILE A 187 27.46 5.10 5.16
C ILE A 187 26.43 5.00 4.04
N LEU A 188 26.17 6.11 3.35
CA LEU A 188 25.38 6.12 2.13
C LEU A 188 26.30 5.81 0.94
N LYS A 189 25.94 4.83 0.10
CA LYS A 189 26.72 4.45 -1.08
C LYS A 189 25.85 4.41 -2.32
N LYS A 190 26.40 4.85 -3.46
CA LYS A 190 25.82 4.65 -4.79
C LYS A 190 26.68 3.71 -5.61
N PHE A 191 26.04 2.72 -6.21
CA PHE A 191 26.63 1.81 -7.19
C PHE A 191 25.99 2.03 -8.56
N ASN A 192 26.80 2.02 -9.61
CA ASN A 192 26.30 2.09 -10.97
C ASN A 192 25.65 0.76 -11.40
N PRO A 193 25.01 0.70 -12.59
CA PRO A 193 24.30 -0.50 -13.05
C PRO A 193 25.19 -1.73 -13.25
N LEU A 194 26.52 -1.53 -13.38
CA LEU A 194 27.53 -2.59 -13.47
C LEU A 194 28.00 -3.10 -12.10
N GLY A 195 27.51 -2.50 -11.00
CA GLY A 195 27.83 -2.88 -9.63
C GLY A 195 29.12 -2.30 -9.08
N SER A 196 29.75 -1.33 -9.77
CA SER A 196 30.92 -0.63 -9.22
C SER A 196 30.49 0.56 -8.37
N LEU A 197 31.20 0.83 -7.28
CA LEU A 197 30.97 1.99 -6.41
C LEU A 197 31.25 3.29 -7.18
N ASP A 198 30.26 4.17 -7.25
CA ASP A 198 30.39 5.51 -7.86
C ASP A 198 30.84 6.54 -6.82
N TRP A 199 30.18 6.55 -5.67
CA TRP A 199 30.52 7.42 -4.54
C TRP A 199 29.97 6.86 -3.24
N GLU A 200 30.54 7.32 -2.13
CA GLU A 200 30.04 7.10 -0.78
C GLU A 200 30.11 8.40 0.03
N TYR A 201 29.26 8.49 1.04
CA TYR A 201 29.20 9.60 1.99
C TYR A 201 28.93 9.03 3.39
N GLU A 202 29.81 9.33 4.34
CA GLU A 202 29.76 8.79 5.70
C GLU A 202 29.15 9.80 6.68
N ILE A 203 28.15 9.34 7.44
CA ILE A 203 27.46 10.03 8.53
C ILE A 203 27.60 9.13 9.76
N ASN A 204 28.79 9.15 10.32
CA ASN A 204 29.20 8.31 11.44
C ASN A 204 30.31 9.05 12.20
N ASN A 205 29.94 9.69 13.31
CA ASN A 205 30.88 10.36 14.19
C ASN A 205 30.45 10.17 15.66
N GLU A 206 31.13 10.83 16.60
CA GLU A 206 30.86 10.66 18.04
C GLU A 206 29.45 11.10 18.47
N ASN A 207 28.79 11.94 17.67
CA ASN A 207 27.49 12.52 17.99
C ASN A 207 26.41 12.27 16.92
N GLU A 208 26.77 11.78 15.72
CA GLU A 208 25.79 11.53 14.65
C GLU A 208 25.99 10.17 14.00
N LEU A 209 24.88 9.48 13.72
CA LEU A 209 24.89 8.21 13.00
C LEU A 209 23.63 8.08 12.13
N ALA A 210 23.82 7.93 10.81
CA ALA A 210 22.71 7.64 9.90
C ALA A 210 22.11 6.26 10.18
N HIS A 211 20.79 6.14 10.13
CA HIS A 211 20.08 4.92 10.49
C HIS A 211 18.79 4.72 9.70
N HIS A 212 18.39 3.45 9.62
CA HIS A 212 17.15 2.93 9.05
C HIS A 212 16.85 3.29 7.59
N ASP A 213 16.61 4.56 7.28
CA ASP A 213 15.96 5.00 6.04
C ASP A 213 16.63 6.22 5.43
N PHE A 214 16.47 6.31 4.11
CA PHE A 214 16.71 7.51 3.32
C PHE A 214 15.62 7.59 2.25
N GLU A 215 15.45 8.75 1.63
CA GLU A 215 14.51 8.95 0.53
C GLU A 215 15.19 9.80 -0.55
N ILE A 216 15.19 9.33 -1.80
CA ILE A 216 15.68 10.11 -2.94
C ILE A 216 14.58 11.05 -3.45
N MET A 217 14.80 12.35 -3.30
CA MET A 217 13.86 13.37 -3.73
C MET A 217 13.84 13.56 -5.27
N PRO A 218 12.77 14.16 -5.84
CA PRO A 218 12.68 14.42 -7.28
C PRO A 218 13.82 15.28 -7.86
N ASN A 219 14.46 16.12 -7.04
CA ASN A 219 15.61 16.94 -7.43
C ASN A 219 16.94 16.16 -7.44
N GLY A 220 16.95 14.90 -6.97
CA GLY A 220 18.13 14.04 -6.86
C GLY A 220 18.93 14.22 -5.57
N ASN A 221 18.51 15.10 -4.67
CA ASN A 221 19.01 15.15 -3.30
C ASN A 221 18.38 14.02 -2.48
N ILE A 222 18.97 13.77 -1.30
CA ILE A 222 18.65 12.58 -0.50
C ILE A 222 18.35 13.01 0.92
N LEU A 223 17.15 12.74 1.39
CA LEU A 223 16.79 12.87 2.80
C LEU A 223 17.34 11.66 3.55
N ILE A 224 17.98 11.87 4.69
CA ILE A 224 18.59 10.80 5.47
C ILE A 224 18.20 10.99 6.93
N LEU A 225 17.80 9.89 7.58
CA LEU A 225 17.48 9.86 8.99
C LEU A 225 18.76 9.63 9.82
N VAL A 226 18.94 10.44 10.86
CA VAL A 226 20.17 10.50 11.66
C VAL A 226 19.83 10.58 13.14
N TRP A 227 20.52 9.79 13.96
CA TRP A 227 20.51 9.99 15.41
C TRP A 227 21.51 11.07 15.76
N GLU A 228 21.08 12.08 16.50
CA GLU A 228 21.95 13.10 17.10
C GLU A 228 22.04 12.87 18.61
N ARG A 229 23.26 12.69 19.12
CA ARG A 229 23.56 12.45 20.53
C ARG A 229 23.60 13.76 21.31
N PHE A 230 22.94 13.74 22.46
CA PHE A 230 23.06 14.76 23.49
C PHE A 230 23.58 14.11 24.77
N SER A 231 24.62 14.68 25.36
CA SER A 231 25.13 14.19 26.64
C SER A 231 24.06 14.29 27.73
N GLU A 232 24.18 13.47 28.78
CA GLU A 232 23.33 13.55 29.99
C GLU A 232 23.11 15.01 30.46
N SER A 233 24.19 15.79 30.52
CA SER A 233 24.11 17.19 30.95
C SER A 233 23.26 18.09 30.03
N GLN A 234 23.36 17.87 28.71
CA GLN A 234 22.55 18.59 27.72
C GLN A 234 21.09 18.12 27.76
N ALA A 235 20.86 16.82 27.91
CA ALA A 235 19.53 16.23 28.04
C ALA A 235 18.78 16.84 29.24
N ILE A 236 19.42 16.88 30.41
CA ILE A 236 18.86 17.48 31.63
C ILE A 236 18.55 18.97 31.42
N GLU A 237 19.42 19.72 30.72
CA GLU A 237 19.19 21.13 30.41
C GLU A 237 17.96 21.32 29.51
N MET A 238 17.74 20.43 28.54
CA MET A 238 16.55 20.37 27.67
C MET A 238 15.25 19.96 28.41
N GLY A 239 15.36 19.55 29.68
CA GLY A 239 14.25 19.14 30.53
C GLY A 239 13.93 17.64 30.48
N PHE A 240 14.90 16.81 30.10
CA PHE A 240 14.79 15.35 30.18
C PHE A 240 14.74 14.88 31.65
N ASN A 241 13.88 13.90 31.94
CA ASN A 241 13.70 13.29 33.24
C ASN A 241 14.45 11.94 33.32
N GLY A 242 15.76 11.99 33.11
CA GLY A 242 16.65 10.83 33.17
C GLY A 242 18.08 11.23 33.57
N SER A 243 19.01 10.31 33.44
CA SER A 243 20.40 10.45 33.89
C SER A 243 21.41 9.78 32.92
N GLU A 244 21.11 9.85 31.63
CA GLU A 244 21.89 9.22 30.58
C GLU A 244 21.94 10.12 29.35
N ASP A 245 22.87 9.81 28.43
CA ASP A 245 22.85 10.42 27.11
C ASP A 245 21.59 10.03 26.36
N ILE A 246 21.04 10.96 25.58
CA ILE A 246 19.86 10.72 24.75
C ILE A 246 20.20 10.91 23.27
N PHE A 247 19.42 10.27 22.42
CA PHE A 247 19.59 10.25 20.98
C PHE A 247 18.27 10.65 20.35
N LEU A 248 18.29 11.81 19.70
CA LEU A 248 17.11 12.43 19.11
C LEU A 248 17.20 12.38 17.59
N GLU A 249 16.06 12.53 16.93
CA GLU A 249 15.99 12.43 15.48
C GLU A 249 16.40 13.74 14.80
N LYS A 250 17.22 13.58 13.78
CA LYS A 250 17.64 14.61 12.83
C LYS A 250 17.37 14.12 11.42
N ILE A 251 16.90 15.01 10.56
CA ILE A 251 16.75 14.76 9.13
C ILE A 251 17.70 15.70 8.41
N ILE A 252 18.47 15.18 7.47
CA ILE A 252 19.36 15.97 6.62
C ILE A 252 18.98 15.80 5.16
N GLU A 253 19.11 16.86 4.37
CA GLU A 253 19.12 16.79 2.90
C GLU A 253 20.56 16.85 2.42
N PHE A 254 21.04 15.72 1.88
CA PHE A 254 22.35 15.61 1.26
C PHE A 254 22.24 15.85 -0.24
N SER A 255 23.10 16.70 -0.80
CA SER A 255 23.26 16.85 -2.24
C SER A 255 24.44 16.02 -2.75
N PRO A 256 24.21 14.95 -3.55
CA PRO A 256 25.31 14.21 -4.18
C PRO A 256 26.14 15.06 -5.15
N GLN A 257 25.52 16.10 -5.75
CA GLN A 257 26.19 17.01 -6.67
C GLN A 257 27.18 17.91 -5.95
N GLU A 258 26.76 18.52 -4.84
CA GLU A 258 27.61 19.43 -4.04
C GLU A 258 28.50 18.69 -3.04
N ARG A 259 28.16 17.42 -2.74
CA ARG A 259 28.78 16.57 -1.72
C ARG A 259 28.73 17.22 -0.33
N SER A 260 27.60 17.83 -0.02
CA SER A 260 27.35 18.53 1.24
C SER A 260 25.91 18.37 1.69
N ILE A 261 25.71 18.52 3.00
CA ILE A 261 24.39 18.70 3.59
C ILE A 261 23.96 20.14 3.29
N ILE A 262 22.78 20.30 2.67
CA ILE A 262 22.27 21.62 2.27
C ILE A 262 21.07 22.07 3.12
N TRP A 263 20.44 21.13 3.81
CA TRP A 263 19.31 21.39 4.71
C TRP A 263 19.33 20.41 5.88
N GLU A 264 18.84 20.84 7.05
CA GLU A 264 18.59 19.97 8.19
C GLU A 264 17.37 20.41 9.00
N TRP A 265 16.69 19.45 9.61
CA TRP A 265 15.68 19.63 10.65
C TRP A 265 16.04 18.75 11.86
N LYS A 266 15.85 19.28 13.06
CA LYS A 266 16.22 18.59 14.31
C LYS A 266 15.05 18.57 15.26
N SER A 267 14.66 17.39 15.71
CA SER A 267 13.60 17.25 16.73
C SER A 267 13.94 17.99 18.04
N SER A 268 15.23 18.20 18.33
CA SER A 268 15.72 18.96 19.49
C SER A 268 15.31 20.44 19.50
N ASP A 269 15.02 21.03 18.34
CA ASP A 269 14.51 22.41 18.22
C ASP A 269 13.00 22.52 18.48
N HIS A 270 12.28 21.38 18.55
CA HIS A 270 10.81 21.30 18.60
C HIS A 270 10.28 20.59 19.85
N LEU A 271 11.08 20.54 20.91
CA LEU A 271 10.76 19.83 22.14
C LEU A 271 9.77 20.61 23.03
N ILE A 272 9.01 19.86 23.82
CA ILE A 272 8.24 20.33 24.97
C ILE A 272 8.37 19.32 26.11
N GLN A 273 8.27 19.79 27.35
CA GLN A 273 8.19 18.95 28.54
C GLN A 273 7.39 19.65 29.64
N ASP A 274 6.71 18.89 30.50
CA ASP A 274 5.97 19.42 31.65
C ASP A 274 6.46 18.88 33.01
N PHE A 275 7.67 18.32 33.03
CA PHE A 275 8.32 17.74 34.20
C PHE A 275 9.04 18.79 35.07
N ASN A 276 9.90 19.61 34.46
CA ASN A 276 10.72 20.60 35.14
C ASN A 276 10.25 22.03 34.83
N PRO A 277 9.52 22.70 35.74
CA PRO A 277 8.96 24.05 35.51
C PRO A 277 10.01 25.16 35.38
N THR A 278 11.28 24.86 35.64
CA THR A 278 12.39 25.81 35.52
C THR A 278 13.38 25.45 34.42
N GLY A 279 13.19 24.30 33.76
CA GLY A 279 14.04 23.83 32.66
C GLY A 279 13.65 24.46 31.32
N LEU A 280 14.49 24.23 30.30
CA LEU A 280 14.12 24.56 28.93
C LEU A 280 12.89 23.75 28.48
N ASN A 281 12.25 24.22 27.41
CA ASN A 281 11.12 23.55 26.77
C ASN A 281 9.91 23.32 27.69
N TYR A 282 9.83 24.02 28.83
CA TYR A 282 8.71 23.85 29.75
C TYR A 282 7.41 24.42 29.17
N GLY A 283 6.35 23.61 29.13
CA GLY A 283 5.02 24.00 28.69
C GLY A 283 3.98 22.95 29.04
N VAL A 284 2.70 23.20 28.76
CA VAL A 284 1.65 22.20 28.95
C VAL A 284 1.56 21.35 27.68
N VAL A 285 2.03 20.10 27.76
CA VAL A 285 2.15 19.21 26.59
C VAL A 285 0.85 19.10 25.77
N SER A 286 -0.31 18.98 26.45
CA SER A 286 -1.62 18.87 25.80
C SER A 286 -2.09 20.13 25.08
N GLU A 287 -1.47 21.29 25.34
CA GLU A 287 -1.80 22.56 24.68
C GLU A 287 -0.97 22.78 23.40
N HIS A 288 0.04 21.95 23.15
CA HIS A 288 0.98 22.10 22.03
C HIS A 288 1.13 20.82 21.19
N PRO A 289 0.09 20.38 20.44
CA PRO A 289 0.22 19.19 19.64
C PRO A 289 1.24 19.26 18.50
N GLU A 290 1.74 20.44 18.17
CA GLU A 290 2.80 20.71 17.20
C GLU A 290 4.22 20.43 17.73
N LYS A 291 4.39 20.36 19.07
CA LYS A 291 5.67 20.09 19.73
C LYS A 291 5.79 18.61 20.15
N ILE A 292 7.03 18.21 20.47
CA ILE A 292 7.42 16.82 20.76
C ILE A 292 7.69 16.67 22.26
N ASP A 293 6.91 15.84 22.95
CA ASP A 293 7.09 15.57 24.38
C ASP A 293 8.36 14.75 24.61
N LEU A 294 9.44 15.41 25.05
CA LEU A 294 10.76 14.81 25.28
C LEU A 294 10.70 13.60 26.22
N ASN A 295 9.74 13.58 27.15
CA ASN A 295 9.66 12.59 28.22
C ASN A 295 8.54 11.57 28.00
N TYR A 296 7.99 11.46 26.78
CA TYR A 296 6.90 10.53 26.51
C TYR A 296 7.32 9.06 26.64
N TYR A 297 8.49 8.71 26.10
CA TYR A 297 9.00 7.34 26.11
C TYR A 297 10.24 7.26 26.99
N ASP A 298 10.24 6.31 27.92
CA ASP A 298 11.33 6.06 28.86
C ASP A 298 12.03 4.76 28.46
N TYR A 299 13.28 4.88 28.01
CA TYR A 299 14.06 3.75 27.51
C TYR A 299 15.51 3.84 27.96
N GLU A 300 15.98 2.78 28.64
CA GLU A 300 17.20 2.76 29.45
C GLU A 300 18.54 3.01 28.68
N ASN A 301 18.51 3.22 27.35
CA ASN A 301 19.70 3.45 26.54
C ASN A 301 19.73 4.79 25.79
N GLY A 302 18.73 5.67 26.03
CA GLY A 302 18.65 7.00 25.44
C GLY A 302 18.05 7.09 24.04
N ASP A 303 17.72 5.98 23.37
CA ASP A 303 17.03 5.97 22.09
C ASP A 303 15.53 6.24 22.32
N LEU A 304 15.16 7.52 22.39
CA LEU A 304 13.81 7.90 22.84
C LEU A 304 12.74 7.74 21.76
N MET A 305 13.10 8.05 20.51
CA MET A 305 12.14 8.21 19.41
C MET A 305 12.11 6.99 18.49
N HIS A 306 13.30 6.44 18.18
CA HIS A 306 13.49 5.30 17.27
C HIS A 306 12.70 5.48 15.96
N ALA A 307 12.90 6.61 15.29
CA ALA A 307 12.34 6.79 13.96
C ALA A 307 12.94 5.77 13.00
N ASN A 308 12.14 5.29 12.06
CA ASN A 308 12.51 4.12 11.26
C ASN A 308 11.96 4.16 9.84
N GLY A 309 11.42 5.30 9.42
CA GLY A 309 11.02 5.49 8.05
C GLY A 309 10.77 6.94 7.65
N LEU A 310 11.05 7.23 6.38
CA LEU A 310 10.85 8.51 5.72
C LEU A 310 9.99 8.33 4.47
N TYR A 311 9.25 9.38 4.12
CA TYR A 311 8.66 9.53 2.79
C TYR A 311 8.48 11.02 2.48
N TYR A 312 8.89 11.47 1.31
CA TYR A 312 8.75 12.86 0.88
C TYR A 312 7.51 13.07 -0.01
N ASP A 313 6.65 14.01 0.37
CA ASP A 313 5.48 14.44 -0.43
C ASP A 313 5.83 15.73 -1.16
N ASP A 314 6.18 15.60 -2.45
CA ASP A 314 6.57 16.72 -3.31
C ASP A 314 5.41 17.67 -3.65
N ILE A 315 4.16 17.23 -3.48
CA ILE A 315 2.97 18.05 -3.70
C ILE A 315 2.76 18.99 -2.52
N LYS A 316 2.92 18.50 -1.28
CA LYS A 316 2.74 19.30 -0.06
C LYS A 316 4.03 19.91 0.48
N ASP A 317 5.18 19.49 -0.01
CA ASP A 317 6.52 19.88 0.47
C ASP A 317 6.70 19.58 1.96
N VAL A 318 6.40 18.32 2.32
CA VAL A 318 6.51 17.78 3.68
C VAL A 318 7.17 16.41 3.68
N ILE A 319 7.71 16.04 4.84
CA ILE A 319 8.31 14.74 5.09
C ILE A 319 7.45 13.99 6.11
N TYR A 320 6.99 12.80 5.75
CA TYR A 320 6.35 11.88 6.70
C TYR A 320 7.42 11.05 7.39
N VAL A 321 7.45 11.10 8.72
CA VAL A 321 8.42 10.39 9.55
C VAL A 321 7.69 9.37 10.41
N SER A 322 8.08 8.10 10.30
CA SER A 322 7.58 7.03 11.16
C SER A 322 8.41 6.97 12.44
N VAL A 323 7.79 7.28 13.58
CA VAL A 323 8.45 7.34 14.90
C VAL A 323 7.99 6.16 15.76
N ASN A 324 8.79 5.10 15.80
CA ASN A 324 8.33 3.79 16.28
C ASN A 324 7.91 3.78 17.75
N PHE A 325 8.75 4.35 18.63
CA PHE A 325 8.50 4.34 20.08
C PHE A 325 7.38 5.29 20.48
N TYR A 326 7.14 6.33 19.68
CA TYR A 326 5.98 7.20 19.82
C TYR A 326 4.73 6.56 19.21
N SER A 327 4.92 5.62 18.28
CA SER A 327 3.84 5.03 17.49
C SER A 327 3.04 6.11 16.75
N GLU A 328 3.75 7.00 16.09
CA GLU A 328 3.17 8.13 15.35
C GLU A 328 3.76 8.26 13.96
N ILE A 329 3.00 8.96 13.12
CA ILE A 329 3.54 9.66 11.97
C ILE A 329 3.65 11.13 12.33
N TRP A 330 4.86 11.66 12.19
CA TRP A 330 5.11 13.09 12.23
C TRP A 330 5.16 13.65 10.81
N VAL A 331 4.59 14.83 10.61
CA VAL A 331 4.65 15.54 9.33
C VAL A 331 5.53 16.78 9.52
N VAL A 332 6.74 16.71 8.97
CA VAL A 332 7.75 17.78 9.08
C VAL A 332 7.67 18.69 7.85
N PRO A 333 7.54 20.02 8.01
CA PRO A 333 7.56 20.93 6.88
C PRO A 333 8.96 21.02 6.27
N HIS A 334 9.06 20.93 4.94
CA HIS A 334 10.33 20.99 4.21
C HIS A 334 10.54 22.30 3.43
N LYS A 335 9.49 23.11 3.27
CA LYS A 335 9.51 24.41 2.57
C LYS A 335 10.39 25.52 3.17
N TYR A 336 10.95 25.33 4.36
CA TYR A 336 11.72 26.33 5.10
C TYR A 336 13.21 26.02 5.02
N ASP A 337 14.07 27.04 4.99
CA ASP A 337 15.52 26.83 5.12
C ASP A 337 15.93 26.37 6.53
N THR A 338 17.17 25.90 6.67
CA THR A 338 17.73 25.37 7.92
C THR A 338 17.61 26.32 9.11
N ASP A 339 17.73 27.64 8.91
CA ASP A 339 17.67 28.58 10.03
C ASP A 339 16.22 28.88 10.41
N THR A 340 15.33 28.95 9.43
CA THR A 340 13.90 29.16 9.64
C THR A 340 13.24 27.94 10.29
N THR A 341 13.66 26.73 9.93
CA THR A 341 13.11 25.49 10.49
C THR A 341 13.39 25.33 11.99
N LYS A 342 14.39 26.03 12.56
CA LYS A 342 14.64 26.03 14.02
C LYS A 342 13.61 26.80 14.85
N THR A 343 12.71 27.51 14.18
CA THR A 343 11.65 28.31 14.84
C THR A 343 10.34 27.53 14.89
N ASP A 344 9.29 28.11 15.47
CA ASP A 344 7.94 27.50 15.48
C ASP A 344 7.39 27.23 14.07
N LEU A 345 8.00 27.80 13.01
CA LEU A 345 7.64 27.45 11.63
C LEU A 345 8.08 26.03 11.24
N GLY A 346 9.12 25.48 11.87
CA GLY A 346 9.56 24.10 11.65
C GLY A 346 8.93 23.08 12.60
N ASP A 347 8.02 23.51 13.48
CA ASP A 347 7.22 22.58 14.28
C ASP A 347 6.45 21.60 13.38
N LEU A 348 5.98 20.50 13.98
CA LEU A 348 5.19 19.54 13.23
C LEU A 348 4.01 20.25 12.56
N SER A 349 3.78 19.99 11.28
CA SER A 349 2.63 20.54 10.56
C SER A 349 1.38 19.68 10.73
N PHE A 350 1.57 18.43 11.14
CA PHE A 350 0.52 17.47 11.47
C PHE A 350 1.14 16.27 12.20
N ARG A 351 0.34 15.50 12.92
CA ARG A 351 0.69 14.14 13.37
C ARG A 351 -0.54 13.30 13.64
N PHE A 352 -0.38 11.98 13.60
CA PHE A 352 -1.46 11.04 13.90
C PHE A 352 -0.93 9.66 14.31
N GLY A 353 -1.80 8.85 14.91
CA GLY A 353 -1.53 7.45 15.28
C GLY A 353 -1.67 7.18 16.77
N ASN A 354 -1.03 7.99 17.61
CA ASN A 354 -1.05 7.82 19.06
C ASN A 354 -1.21 9.16 19.80
N PRO A 355 -2.45 9.60 20.09
CA PRO A 355 -2.69 10.89 20.75
C PRO A 355 -2.10 11.01 22.16
N ARG A 356 -1.70 9.88 22.77
CA ARG A 356 -1.14 9.87 24.12
C ARG A 356 0.27 10.46 24.19
N THR A 357 0.99 10.56 23.06
CA THR A 357 2.33 11.16 23.01
C THR A 357 2.34 12.63 23.36
N TYR A 358 1.17 13.26 23.31
CA TYR A 358 0.98 14.64 23.68
C TYR A 358 -0.16 14.86 24.65
N LYS A 359 -0.53 13.80 25.38
CA LYS A 359 -1.61 13.87 26.37
C LYS A 359 -2.92 14.38 25.76
N GLY A 360 -3.11 14.12 24.47
CA GLY A 360 -4.33 14.41 23.74
C GLY A 360 -5.39 13.35 23.95
N GLU A 361 -6.61 13.71 23.58
CA GLU A 361 -7.76 12.81 23.58
C GLU A 361 -7.85 12.03 22.26
N GLY A 362 -8.47 10.85 22.29
CA GLY A 362 -8.75 10.07 21.08
C GLY A 362 -8.29 8.61 21.17
N GLU A 363 -8.64 7.85 20.14
CA GLU A 363 -8.25 6.44 20.02
C GLU A 363 -6.80 6.32 19.53
N ARG A 364 -6.00 5.50 20.21
CA ARG A 364 -4.67 5.11 19.74
C ARG A 364 -4.84 3.95 18.76
N LEU A 365 -4.47 4.17 17.50
CA LEU A 365 -4.48 3.13 16.48
C LEU A 365 -3.10 2.48 16.29
N PHE A 366 -2.02 3.24 16.49
CA PHE A 366 -0.68 2.80 16.12
C PHE A 366 0.07 2.17 17.28
N PHE A 367 0.78 1.09 16.94
CA PHE A 367 1.65 0.34 17.86
C PHE A 367 2.86 -0.15 17.09
N ASN A 368 4.00 0.53 17.30
CA ASN A 368 5.28 0.24 16.65
C ASN A 368 5.12 0.23 15.12
N ASN A 369 5.03 1.41 14.51
CA ASN A 369 4.82 1.57 13.07
C ASN A 369 6.12 1.49 12.26
N HIS A 370 6.01 1.13 10.98
CA HIS A 370 7.10 1.07 9.99
C HIS A 370 6.60 1.42 8.58
N HIS A 371 7.54 1.90 7.76
CA HIS A 371 7.40 2.11 6.31
C HIS A 371 6.24 3.04 5.93
N PRO A 372 6.34 4.35 6.28
CA PRO A 372 5.40 5.34 5.77
C PRO A 372 5.59 5.45 4.25
N SER A 373 4.52 5.50 3.49
CA SER A 373 4.60 5.77 2.06
C SER A 373 3.30 6.35 1.52
N LEU A 374 3.36 6.98 0.35
CA LEU A 374 2.17 7.29 -0.44
C LEU A 374 1.98 6.26 -1.56
N VAL A 375 0.72 5.99 -1.89
CA VAL A 375 0.37 5.23 -3.08
C VAL A 375 0.75 6.03 -4.33
N THR A 376 1.64 5.48 -5.15
CA THR A 376 2.10 6.10 -6.41
C THR A 376 1.72 5.31 -7.67
N LEU A 377 1.38 4.03 -7.54
CA LEU A 377 1.17 3.12 -8.69
C LEU A 377 -0.29 2.77 -8.99
N ASP A 378 -1.21 3.01 -8.05
CA ASP A 378 -2.65 2.78 -8.25
C ASP A 378 -3.41 4.10 -8.34
N ASN A 379 -3.82 4.46 -9.56
CA ASN A 379 -4.55 5.70 -9.84
C ASN A 379 -5.86 5.85 -9.05
N LYS A 380 -6.46 4.76 -8.56
CA LYS A 380 -7.72 4.85 -7.79
C LYS A 380 -7.52 5.41 -6.38
N THR A 381 -6.34 5.21 -5.83
CA THR A 381 -5.99 5.55 -4.43
C THR A 381 -4.71 6.39 -4.38
N LEU A 382 -4.38 7.07 -5.48
CA LEU A 382 -3.17 7.88 -5.62
C LEU A 382 -3.07 8.88 -4.46
N ASN A 383 -1.89 8.99 -3.85
CA ASN A 383 -1.59 9.82 -2.68
C ASN A 383 -2.30 9.42 -1.38
N HIS A 384 -2.97 8.27 -1.32
CA HIS A 384 -3.33 7.68 -0.03
C HIS A 384 -2.07 7.28 0.72
N PHE A 385 -2.11 7.39 2.04
CA PHE A 385 -0.99 7.07 2.91
C PHE A 385 -1.05 5.63 3.38
N LEU A 386 0.06 4.90 3.26
CA LEU A 386 0.21 3.52 3.68
C LEU A 386 1.16 3.43 4.86
N ILE A 387 0.86 2.50 5.77
CA ILE A 387 1.72 2.23 6.92
C ILE A 387 1.52 0.80 7.44
N TYR A 388 2.61 0.21 7.93
CA TYR A 388 2.60 -1.10 8.58
C TYR A 388 2.67 -0.95 10.11
N MET A 389 1.74 -1.57 10.84
CA MET A 389 1.76 -1.71 12.29
C MET A 389 2.25 -3.09 12.68
N ASN A 390 3.32 -3.19 13.46
CA ASN A 390 3.81 -4.47 13.97
C ASN A 390 2.88 -5.09 15.02
N GLY A 391 2.10 -4.27 15.75
CA GLY A 391 1.05 -4.76 16.64
C GLY A 391 1.57 -5.62 17.79
N THR A 392 2.24 -5.01 18.77
CA THR A 392 2.92 -5.74 19.86
C THR A 392 1.99 -6.29 20.95
N LYS A 393 0.78 -5.74 21.11
CA LYS A 393 -0.14 -6.15 22.19
C LYS A 393 -0.95 -7.40 21.88
N GLU A 394 -1.41 -7.53 20.65
CA GLU A 394 -2.26 -8.66 20.21
C GLU A 394 -1.48 -9.72 19.42
N LYS A 395 -0.18 -9.47 19.21
CA LYS A 395 0.69 -10.28 18.35
C LYS A 395 0.09 -10.48 16.96
N GLN A 396 -0.42 -9.40 16.40
CA GLN A 396 -1.03 -9.39 15.08
C GLN A 396 -0.70 -8.06 14.41
N SER A 397 -0.07 -8.13 13.24
CA SER A 397 0.24 -6.93 12.47
C SER A 397 -0.99 -6.44 11.71
N ILE A 398 -1.04 -5.13 11.48
CA ILE A 398 -2.11 -4.48 10.72
C ILE A 398 -1.49 -3.57 9.68
N VAL A 399 -1.96 -3.64 8.46
CA VAL A 399 -1.67 -2.65 7.42
C VAL A 399 -2.83 -1.68 7.35
N TYR A 400 -2.52 -0.38 7.30
CA TYR A 400 -3.52 0.66 7.08
C TYR A 400 -3.23 1.43 5.80
N GLU A 401 -4.32 1.85 5.17
CA GLU A 401 -4.36 2.85 4.13
C GLU A 401 -5.29 3.99 4.57
N PHE A 402 -4.79 5.21 4.51
CA PHE A 402 -5.48 6.42 4.93
C PHE A 402 -5.69 7.38 3.78
N GLU A 403 -6.86 8.01 3.74
CA GLU A 403 -7.08 9.25 3.01
C GLU A 403 -6.57 10.42 3.87
N LEU A 404 -5.44 11.01 3.50
CA LEU A 404 -4.92 12.21 4.16
C LEU A 404 -5.78 13.44 3.80
N PRO A 405 -5.89 14.43 4.71
CA PRO A 405 -6.52 15.69 4.37
C PRO A 405 -5.73 16.40 3.26
N SER A 406 -6.44 17.14 2.40
CA SER A 406 -5.82 17.88 1.29
C SER A 406 -4.89 18.99 1.80
N GLU A 407 -5.22 19.57 2.94
CA GLU A 407 -4.42 20.55 3.67
C GLU A 407 -4.45 20.17 5.16
N PHE A 408 -3.34 20.36 5.86
CA PHE A 408 -3.29 20.17 7.30
C PHE A 408 -3.89 21.39 8.02
N ASP A 409 -4.70 21.15 9.05
CA ASP A 409 -5.30 22.24 9.83
C ASP A 409 -4.19 23.04 10.53
N ILE A 410 -4.23 24.36 10.42
CA ILE A 410 -3.25 25.25 11.04
C ILE A 410 -3.31 25.23 12.57
N ASN A 411 -4.46 24.85 13.13
CA ASN A 411 -4.63 24.70 14.57
C ASN A 411 -4.33 23.26 15.00
N PRO A 412 -3.21 23.01 15.71
CA PRO A 412 -2.80 21.67 16.10
C PRO A 412 -3.78 20.95 17.03
N LEU A 413 -4.60 21.69 17.76
CA LEU A 413 -5.65 21.15 18.61
C LEU A 413 -6.81 20.51 17.83
N ASN A 414 -6.91 20.77 16.51
CA ASN A 414 -7.91 20.16 15.64
C ASN A 414 -7.41 18.88 14.96
N TRP A 415 -6.13 18.52 15.12
CA TRP A 415 -5.59 17.33 14.48
C TRP A 415 -6.21 16.06 15.04
N GLY A 416 -6.35 15.07 14.17
CA GLY A 416 -6.94 13.78 14.52
C GLY A 416 -6.53 12.72 13.52
N THR A 417 -6.95 11.50 13.76
CA THR A 417 -6.67 10.38 12.86
C THR A 417 -7.34 10.63 11.50
N PRO A 418 -6.60 10.53 10.38
CA PRO A 418 -7.17 10.56 9.03
C PRO A 418 -8.19 9.43 8.80
N ASN A 419 -8.97 9.55 7.72
CA ASN A 419 -9.98 8.54 7.37
C ASN A 419 -9.30 7.22 6.94
N ILE A 420 -9.68 6.10 7.56
CA ILE A 420 -9.20 4.77 7.16
C ILE A 420 -9.95 4.39 5.88
N TYR A 421 -9.24 4.33 4.76
CA TYR A 421 -9.79 3.87 3.49
C TYR A 421 -9.84 2.34 3.44
N TRP A 422 -8.75 1.71 3.89
CA TRP A 422 -8.61 0.27 3.90
C TRP A 422 -7.71 -0.18 5.04
N SER A 423 -7.96 -1.37 5.55
CA SER A 423 -7.09 -2.01 6.54
C SER A 423 -7.08 -3.50 6.32
N TYR A 424 -5.96 -4.13 6.63
CA TYR A 424 -5.85 -5.58 6.56
C TYR A 424 -5.05 -6.14 7.72
N SER A 425 -5.59 -7.21 8.29
CA SER A 425 -4.93 -8.04 9.28
C SER A 425 -5.26 -9.50 8.99
N ASN A 426 -4.35 -10.39 9.38
CA ASN A 426 -4.55 -11.83 9.24
C ASN A 426 -3.92 -12.51 10.46
N PRO A 427 -4.54 -13.53 11.08
CA PRO A 427 -3.95 -14.23 12.23
C PRO A 427 -2.59 -14.86 11.96
N GLU A 428 -2.23 -15.09 10.69
CA GLU A 428 -0.93 -15.62 10.27
C GLU A 428 0.16 -14.54 10.13
N ILE A 429 -0.20 -13.25 10.12
CA ILE A 429 0.77 -12.16 9.90
C ILE A 429 1.10 -11.50 11.22
N TYR A 430 2.34 -11.70 11.67
CA TYR A 430 2.88 -10.99 12.82
C TYR A 430 4.40 -10.96 12.80
N ASN A 431 4.94 -9.75 12.82
CA ASN A 431 6.34 -9.53 13.13
C ASN A 431 6.47 -8.28 13.99
N ALA A 432 7.18 -8.39 15.11
CA ALA A 432 7.24 -7.34 16.14
C ALA A 432 8.12 -6.13 15.77
N LYS A 433 8.88 -6.23 14.67
CA LYS A 433 9.87 -5.25 14.23
C LYS A 433 9.97 -5.28 12.71
N ILE A 434 10.69 -4.32 12.11
CA ILE A 434 10.90 -4.20 10.66
C ILE A 434 9.55 -4.30 9.91
N SER A 435 9.51 -4.87 8.70
CA SER A 435 8.33 -4.97 7.84
C SER A 435 7.99 -3.69 7.06
N GLY A 436 7.08 -3.85 6.11
CA GLY A 436 6.61 -2.75 5.29
C GLY A 436 5.44 -3.11 4.39
N VAL A 437 4.90 -2.09 3.74
CA VAL A 437 3.75 -2.19 2.84
C VAL A 437 4.01 -1.40 1.56
N TYR A 438 3.51 -1.88 0.42
CA TYR A 438 3.58 -1.18 -0.85
C TYR A 438 2.35 -1.48 -1.72
N ARG A 439 1.72 -0.45 -2.32
CA ARG A 439 0.57 -0.62 -3.23
C ARG A 439 1.04 -0.92 -4.64
N LEU A 440 0.56 -2.01 -5.21
CA LEU A 440 0.93 -2.52 -6.53
C LEU A 440 0.08 -1.88 -7.64
N PRO A 441 0.55 -1.87 -8.91
CA PRO A 441 -0.16 -1.26 -10.04
C PRO A 441 -1.57 -1.80 -10.29
N ASN A 442 -1.81 -3.10 -10.07
CA ASN A 442 -3.14 -3.69 -10.21
C ASN A 442 -4.09 -3.32 -9.04
N GLY A 443 -3.59 -2.61 -8.02
CA GLY A 443 -4.33 -2.21 -6.84
C GLY A 443 -4.22 -3.19 -5.67
N ASN A 444 -3.53 -4.33 -5.83
CA ASN A 444 -3.21 -5.21 -4.71
C ASN A 444 -2.17 -4.56 -3.79
N THR A 445 -2.00 -5.12 -2.59
CA THR A 445 -1.04 -4.65 -1.61
C THR A 445 0.03 -5.72 -1.40
N LEU A 446 1.28 -5.35 -1.63
CA LEU A 446 2.46 -6.13 -1.23
C LEU A 446 2.75 -5.84 0.24
N ILE A 447 2.83 -6.89 1.05
CA ILE A 447 3.14 -6.79 2.47
C ILE A 447 4.43 -7.56 2.72
N CYS A 448 5.45 -6.87 3.24
CA CYS A 448 6.66 -7.49 3.76
C CYS A 448 6.43 -7.86 5.23
N GLU A 449 6.39 -9.16 5.51
CA GLU A 449 6.47 -9.70 6.86
C GLU A 449 7.93 -10.08 7.14
N GLY A 450 8.62 -9.26 7.92
CA GLY A 450 10.08 -9.24 7.90
C GLY A 450 10.78 -10.49 8.41
N ASP A 451 10.11 -11.45 9.05
CA ASP A 451 10.68 -12.75 9.44
C ASP A 451 10.11 -13.92 8.63
N PHE A 452 9.25 -13.66 7.65
CA PHE A 452 8.65 -14.65 6.76
C PHE A 452 9.01 -14.40 5.29
N GLY A 453 8.77 -13.20 4.79
CA GLY A 453 8.87 -12.85 3.38
C GLY A 453 7.76 -11.92 2.95
N TYR A 454 7.03 -12.27 1.89
CA TYR A 454 6.11 -11.35 1.22
C TYR A 454 4.75 -11.98 0.94
N TRP A 455 3.73 -11.12 1.04
CA TRP A 455 2.34 -11.46 0.75
C TRP A 455 1.79 -10.49 -0.27
N GLU A 456 0.97 -10.99 -1.19
CA GLU A 456 0.14 -10.13 -2.02
C GLU A 456 -1.33 -10.33 -1.67
N VAL A 457 -1.99 -9.22 -1.36
CA VAL A 457 -3.36 -9.18 -0.87
C VAL A 457 -4.18 -8.28 -1.77
N THR A 458 -5.30 -8.80 -2.26
CA THR A 458 -6.26 -8.02 -3.06
C THR A 458 -6.98 -6.99 -2.21
N LYS A 459 -7.64 -6.01 -2.85
CA LYS A 459 -8.48 -5.01 -2.17
C LYS A 459 -9.60 -5.65 -1.35
N ASP A 460 -10.11 -6.81 -1.79
CA ASP A 460 -11.13 -7.59 -1.09
C ASP A 460 -10.54 -8.49 0.01
N SER A 461 -9.29 -8.25 0.43
CA SER A 461 -8.59 -8.95 1.52
C SER A 461 -8.31 -10.44 1.25
N LYS A 462 -8.34 -10.88 -0.01
CA LYS A 462 -7.91 -12.22 -0.41
C LYS A 462 -6.40 -12.26 -0.63
N VAL A 463 -5.71 -13.20 0.03
CA VAL A 463 -4.30 -13.50 -0.26
C VAL A 463 -4.22 -14.27 -1.58
N VAL A 464 -3.41 -13.78 -2.51
CA VAL A 464 -3.30 -14.34 -3.87
C VAL A 464 -1.88 -14.77 -4.22
N TRP A 465 -0.89 -14.34 -3.43
CA TRP A 465 0.48 -14.78 -3.56
C TRP A 465 1.22 -14.74 -2.22
N LYS A 466 2.10 -15.71 -2.00
CA LYS A 466 2.99 -15.78 -0.83
C LYS A 466 4.37 -16.23 -1.25
N TYR A 467 5.39 -15.49 -0.82
CA TYR A 467 6.79 -15.87 -0.90
C TYR A 467 7.35 -16.00 0.51
N GLU A 468 7.88 -17.18 0.83
CA GLU A 468 8.66 -17.43 2.03
C GLU A 468 10.14 -17.40 1.67
N GLY A 469 10.89 -16.52 2.31
CA GLY A 469 12.32 -16.44 2.17
C GLY A 469 13.04 -16.94 3.43
N ASN A 470 14.35 -17.15 3.31
CA ASN A 470 15.18 -17.48 4.46
C ASN A 470 15.74 -16.19 5.08
N GLY A 471 15.66 -16.05 6.40
CA GLY A 471 16.26 -14.92 7.11
C GLY A 471 15.25 -13.80 7.40
N THR A 472 15.75 -12.57 7.50
CA THR A 472 14.93 -11.39 7.79
C THR A 472 14.95 -10.39 6.65
N PHE A 473 13.81 -9.82 6.32
CA PHE A 473 13.59 -8.87 5.23
C PHE A 473 13.29 -7.48 5.80
N TRP A 474 13.93 -6.46 5.22
CA TRP A 474 13.66 -5.08 5.60
C TRP A 474 12.32 -4.64 5.02
N ARG A 475 12.29 -4.42 3.70
CA ARG A 475 11.15 -3.99 2.88
C ARG A 475 11.28 -4.60 1.50
N GLY A 476 10.24 -4.46 0.69
CA GLY A 476 10.30 -4.79 -0.73
C GLY A 476 9.53 -3.79 -1.58
N TYR A 477 10.05 -3.55 -2.77
CA TYR A 477 9.59 -2.52 -3.69
C TYR A 477 9.29 -3.11 -5.06
N VAL A 478 8.48 -2.40 -5.85
CA VAL A 478 8.16 -2.78 -7.23
C VAL A 478 8.43 -1.60 -8.15
N TYR A 479 9.09 -1.87 -9.27
CA TYR A 479 9.46 -0.86 -10.26
C TYR A 479 8.90 -1.22 -11.65
N PRO A 480 7.61 -0.94 -11.93
CA PRO A 480 6.93 -1.43 -13.14
C PRO A 480 7.52 -0.92 -14.46
N ASN A 481 8.21 0.22 -14.41
CA ASN A 481 8.76 0.90 -15.59
C ASN A 481 10.25 0.59 -15.83
N MET A 482 10.82 -0.35 -15.09
CA MET A 482 12.21 -0.77 -15.28
C MET A 482 12.28 -1.71 -16.48
N GLN A 483 13.06 -1.32 -17.51
CA GLN A 483 13.31 -2.12 -18.71
C GLN A 483 14.61 -2.91 -18.61
#